data_AF-A0A937NQW2-F1
#
_entry.id   AF-A0A937NQW2-F1
#
_cell.length_a   1.000
_cell.length_b   1.000
_cell.length_c   1.000
_cell.angle_alpha   90.00
_cell.angle_beta   90.00
_cell.angle_gamma   90.00
#
_symmetry.space_group_name_H-M   'P 1'
#
loop_
_entity.id
_entity.type
_entity.pdbx_description
1 polymer ?
#
loop_
_entity_poly.entity_id
_entity_poly.type
_entity_poly.pdbx_seq_one_letter_code
_entity_poly.pdbx_strand_id
1 'polypeptide(L)'
;MLKKAFGLFGISVILLAIFLPGYSKLQELKERNSELSVKIKRLTVENALLQEELKKIDSDPLHQEKIAREKLGVVRKGEIPVKVVPERQ
;
A
#
# COMPACT_ATOMS: atom_id res chain seq x y z
N MET A 1 -24.03 51.84 24.21
CA MET A 1 -24.09 50.36 24.18
C MET A 1 -23.60 49.77 22.84
N LEU A 2 -23.94 50.38 21.69
CA LEU A 2 -23.50 49.91 20.35
C LEU A 2 -21.97 49.77 20.17
N LYS A 3 -21.14 50.68 20.69
CA LYS A 3 -19.67 50.59 20.54
C LYS A 3 -19.06 49.36 21.21
N LYS A 4 -19.62 48.91 22.35
CA LYS A 4 -19.19 47.68 23.04
C LYS A 4 -19.64 46.43 22.29
N ALA A 5 -20.86 46.47 21.72
CA ALA A 5 -21.38 45.40 20.87
C ALA A 5 -20.55 45.22 19.58
N PHE A 6 -20.12 46.32 18.96
CA PHE A 6 -19.22 46.28 17.79
C PHE A 6 -17.84 45.71 18.13
N GLY A 7 -17.29 46.04 19.30
CA GLY A 7 -16.04 45.45 19.78
C GLY A 7 -16.13 43.94 20.01
N LEU A 8 -17.22 43.48 20.66
CA LEU A 8 -17.50 42.05 20.86
C LEU A 8 -17.71 41.31 19.53
N PHE A 9 -18.41 41.94 18.58
CA PHE A 9 -18.61 41.37 17.24
C PHE A 9 -17.28 41.20 16.50
N GLY A 10 -16.41 42.21 16.52
CA GLY A 10 -15.07 42.12 15.91
C GLY A 10 -14.23 41.00 16.50
N ILE A 11 -14.23 40.84 17.83
CA ILE A 11 -13.50 39.76 18.52
C ILE A 11 -14.07 38.38 18.10
N SER A 12 -15.39 38.24 18.03
CA SER A 12 -16.02 36.98 17.59
C SER A 12 -15.65 36.62 16.16
N VAL A 13 -15.56 37.60 15.26
CA VAL A 13 -15.17 37.38 13.85
C VAL A 13 -13.70 36.95 13.76
N ILE A 14 -12.81 37.57 14.54
CA ILE A 14 -11.39 37.21 14.61
C ILE A 14 -11.21 35.78 15.12
N LEU A 15 -11.93 35.40 16.19
CA LEU A 15 -11.91 34.03 16.69
C LEU A 15 -12.37 33.05 15.62
N LEU A 16 -13.51 33.30 14.97
CA LEU A 16 -13.99 32.44 13.89
C LEU A 16 -12.96 32.31 12.75
N ALA A 17 -12.35 33.41 12.32
CA ALA A 17 -11.34 33.38 11.26
C ALA A 17 -10.12 32.50 11.59
N ILE A 18 -9.72 32.44 12.87
CA ILE A 18 -8.61 31.60 13.33
C ILE A 18 -9.04 30.12 13.44
N PHE A 19 -10.26 29.86 13.93
CA PHE A 19 -10.71 28.49 14.23
C PHE A 19 -11.32 27.73 13.03
N LEU A 20 -11.94 28.43 12.06
CA LEU A 20 -12.52 27.82 10.86
C LEU A 20 -11.51 26.97 10.04
N PRO A 21 -10.30 27.47 9.68
CA PRO A 21 -9.35 26.67 8.91
C PRO A 21 -8.84 25.45 9.69
N GLY A 22 -8.74 25.55 11.01
CA GLY A 22 -8.37 24.42 11.88
C GLY A 22 -9.39 23.29 11.82
N TYR A 23 -10.68 23.61 11.90
CA TYR A 23 -11.75 22.62 11.84
C TYR A 23 -11.82 21.89 10.49
N SER A 24 -11.72 22.64 9.38
CA SER A 24 -11.73 22.05 8.03
C SER A 24 -10.58 21.07 7.80
N LYS A 25 -9.37 21.42 8.22
CA LYS A 25 -8.20 20.53 8.14
C LYS A 25 -8.40 19.27 8.95
N LEU A 26 -8.90 19.38 10.17
CA LEU A 26 -9.15 18.23 11.04
C LEU A 26 -10.15 17.25 10.42
N GLN A 27 -11.18 17.76 9.75
CA GLN A 27 -12.16 16.92 9.07
C GLN A 27 -11.55 16.19 7.86
N GLU A 28 -10.78 16.89 7.04
CA GLU A 28 -10.04 16.30 5.92
C GLU A 28 -9.05 15.22 6.38
N LEU A 29 -8.29 15.49 7.44
CA LEU A 29 -7.36 14.53 8.05
C LEU A 29 -8.09 13.29 8.57
N LYS A 30 -9.28 13.46 9.16
CA LYS A 30 -10.09 12.36 9.67
C LYS A 30 -10.62 11.47 8.54
N GLU A 31 -11.10 12.06 7.45
CA GLU A 31 -11.54 11.32 6.27
C GLU A 31 -10.39 10.54 5.64
N ARG A 32 -9.25 11.21 5.38
CA ARG A 32 -8.06 10.55 4.84
C ARG A 32 -7.58 9.39 5.72
N ASN A 33 -7.58 9.58 7.04
CA ASN A 33 -7.19 8.53 7.96
C ASN A 33 -8.16 7.33 7.91
N SER A 34 -9.46 7.59 7.79
CA SER A 34 -10.47 6.54 7.62
C SER A 34 -10.28 5.77 6.31
N GLU A 35 -10.11 6.46 5.19
CA GLU A 35 -9.85 5.85 3.88
C GLU A 35 -8.57 5.00 3.87
N LEU A 36 -7.49 5.54 4.43
CA LEU A 36 -6.22 4.82 4.55
C LEU A 36 -6.38 3.58 5.43
N SER A 37 -7.11 3.68 6.54
CA SER A 37 -7.36 2.54 7.42
C SER A 37 -8.14 1.43 6.71
N VAL A 38 -9.14 1.79 5.91
CA VAL A 38 -9.89 0.82 5.09
C VAL A 38 -8.99 0.18 4.03
N LYS A 39 -8.15 0.98 3.37
CA LYS A 39 -7.20 0.49 2.36
C LYS A 39 -6.18 -0.47 2.96
N ILE A 40 -5.63 -0.15 4.14
CA ILE A 40 -4.72 -1.03 4.87
C ILE A 40 -5.41 -2.35 5.17
N LYS A 41 -6.62 -2.33 5.74
CA LYS A 41 -7.38 -3.56 6.03
C LYS A 41 -7.57 -4.42 4.78
N ARG A 42 -8.00 -3.82 3.67
CA ARG A 42 -8.18 -4.54 2.40
C ARG A 42 -6.87 -5.17 1.92
N LEU A 43 -5.79 -4.39 1.88
CA LEU A 43 -4.49 -4.88 1.43
C LEU A 43 -3.93 -5.98 2.35
N THR A 44 -4.16 -5.89 3.67
CA THR A 44 -3.72 -6.93 4.60
C THR A 44 -4.45 -8.25 4.37
N VAL A 45 -5.75 -8.21 4.08
CA VAL A 45 -6.52 -9.42 3.75
C VAL A 45 -6.08 -10.00 2.41
N GLU A 46 -5.91 -9.16 1.39
CA GLU A 46 -5.44 -9.58 0.07
C GLU A 46 -4.04 -10.22 0.13
N ASN A 47 -3.12 -9.61 0.88
CA ASN A 47 -1.77 -10.16 1.07
C ASN A 47 -1.81 -11.51 1.81
N ALA A 48 -2.65 -11.64 2.85
CA ALA A 48 -2.81 -12.91 3.55
C ALA A 48 -3.35 -14.02 2.62
N LEU A 49 -4.35 -13.72 1.78
CA LEU A 49 -4.88 -14.66 0.79
C LEU A 49 -3.83 -15.07 -0.24
N LEU A 50 -3.09 -14.10 -0.79
CA LEU A 50 -2.01 -14.37 -1.75
C LEU A 50 -0.90 -15.20 -1.12
N GLN A 51 -0.56 -14.96 0.15
CA GLN A 51 0.42 -15.78 0.86
C GLN A 51 -0.07 -17.21 1.09
N GLU A 52 -1.37 -17.40 1.35
CA GLU A 52 -1.95 -18.74 1.46
C GLU A 52 -1.93 -19.47 0.12
N GLU A 53 -2.23 -18.78 -0.98
CA GLU A 53 -2.14 -19.32 -2.34
C GLU A 53 -0.70 -19.66 -2.72
N LEU A 54 0.25 -18.79 -2.42
CA LEU A 54 1.68 -19.08 -2.57
C LEU A 54 2.09 -20.31 -1.78
N LYS A 55 1.65 -20.46 -0.53
CA LYS A 55 1.95 -21.67 0.26
C LYS A 55 1.37 -22.94 -0.38
N LYS A 56 0.19 -22.87 -0.99
CA LYS A 56 -0.41 -24.00 -1.72
C LYS A 56 0.42 -24.36 -2.96
N ILE A 57 0.90 -23.35 -3.71
CA ILE A 57 1.77 -23.54 -4.87
C ILE A 57 3.15 -24.07 -4.45
N ASP A 58 3.73 -23.49 -3.40
CA ASP A 58 5.02 -23.90 -2.84
C ASP A 58 4.95 -25.31 -2.25
N SER A 59 3.79 -25.78 -1.80
CA SER A 59 3.65 -27.15 -1.29
C SER A 59 3.76 -28.24 -2.37
N ASP A 60 3.83 -27.88 -3.66
CA ASP A 60 4.19 -28.80 -4.75
C ASP A 60 5.72 -28.90 -4.90
N PRO A 61 6.35 -30.02 -4.47
CA PRO A 61 7.80 -30.19 -4.50
C PRO A 61 8.40 -30.07 -5.91
N LEU A 62 7.61 -30.38 -6.94
CA LEU A 62 8.07 -30.31 -8.33
C LEU A 62 8.19 -28.86 -8.81
N HIS A 63 7.32 -27.97 -8.33
CA HIS A 63 7.33 -26.56 -8.69
C HIS A 63 8.47 -25.83 -7.98
N GLN A 64 8.70 -26.14 -6.70
CA GLN A 64 9.85 -25.64 -5.95
C GLN A 64 11.18 -26.05 -6.61
N GLU A 65 11.31 -27.32 -7.00
CA GLU A 65 12.52 -27.81 -7.68
C GLU A 65 12.72 -27.07 -9.01
N LYS A 66 11.66 -26.83 -9.78
CA LYS A 66 11.72 -26.10 -11.05
C LYS A 66 12.21 -24.66 -10.85
N ILE A 67 11.63 -23.90 -9.93
CA ILE A 67 12.03 -22.51 -9.65
C ILE A 67 13.46 -22.44 -9.11
N ALA A 68 13.84 -23.37 -8.21
CA ALA A 68 15.20 -23.46 -7.70
C ALA A 68 16.21 -23.77 -8.81
N ARG A 69 15.88 -24.70 -9.72
CA ARG A 69 16.70 -25.05 -10.89
C ARG A 69 16.91 -23.87 -11.83
N GLU A 70 15.85 -23.12 -12.14
CA GLU A 70 15.94 -21.90 -12.98
C GLU A 70 16.79 -20.81 -12.32
N LYS A 71 16.63 -20.57 -11.01
CA LYS A 71 17.43 -19.56 -10.29
C LYS A 71 18.89 -19.94 -10.12
N LEU A 72 19.19 -21.22 -9.90
CA LEU A 72 20.55 -21.72 -9.67
C LEU A 72 21.27 -22.10 -10.99
N GLY A 73 20.56 -22.14 -12.12
CA GLY A 73 21.10 -22.57 -13.41
C GLY A 73 21.52 -24.04 -13.45
N VAL A 74 20.91 -24.87 -12.58
CA VAL A 74 21.26 -26.29 -12.42
C VAL A 74 20.20 -27.19 -13.05
N VAL A 75 20.64 -28.28 -13.67
CA VAL A 75 19.77 -29.30 -14.30
C VAL A 75 19.69 -30.56 -13.45
N ARG A 76 18.68 -31.42 -13.67
CA ARG A 76 18.53 -32.65 -12.88
C ARG A 76 19.68 -33.61 -13.19
N LYS A 77 20.03 -34.48 -12.23
CA LYS A 77 21.05 -35.52 -12.42
C LYS A 77 20.68 -36.40 -13.63
N GLY A 78 21.47 -36.32 -14.70
CA GLY A 78 21.25 -37.05 -15.96
C GLY A 78 20.77 -36.19 -17.15
N GLU A 79 20.47 -34.91 -16.94
CA GLU A 79 20.13 -33.96 -18.01
C GLU A 79 21.39 -33.21 -18.50
N ILE A 80 21.43 -32.85 -19.79
CA ILE A 80 22.57 -32.12 -20.40
C ILE A 80 22.13 -30.67 -20.69
N PRO A 81 22.77 -29.65 -20.12
CA PRO A 81 22.43 -28.26 -20.40
C PRO A 81 22.85 -27.88 -21.83
N VAL A 82 21.89 -27.48 -22.67
CA VAL A 82 22.14 -27.03 -24.04
C VAL A 82 22.03 -25.50 -24.10
N LYS A 83 23.10 -24.82 -24.53
CA LYS A 83 23.10 -23.38 -24.78
C LYS A 83 23.01 -23.13 -26.28
N VAL A 84 21.87 -22.62 -26.74
CA VAL A 84 21.70 -22.20 -28.14
C VAL A 84 22.41 -20.87 -28.32
N VAL A 85 23.49 -20.86 -29.11
CA VAL A 85 24.21 -19.63 -29.48
C VAL A 85 23.73 -19.23 -30.88
N PRO A 86 23.09 -18.05 -31.06
CA PRO A 86 22.69 -17.61 -32.38
C PRO A 86 23.93 -17.31 -33.22
N GLU A 87 23.95 -17.81 -34.46
CA GLU A 87 24.97 -17.44 -35.45
C GLU A 87 24.92 -15.93 -35.68
N ARG A 88 26.07 -15.28 -35.50
CA ARG A 88 26.23 -13.85 -35.85
C ARG A 88 26.14 -13.74 -37.38
N GLN A 89 24.99 -13.24 -37.86
CA GLN A 89 24.86 -12.72 -39.23
C GLN A 89 25.62 -11.41 -39.37
#